data_AF-A0A6N9HH18-F1
#
_entry.id   AF-A0A6N9HH18-F1
#
_cell.length_a   1.000
_cell.length_b   1.000
_cell.length_c   1.000
_cell.angle_alpha   90.00
_cell.angle_beta   90.00
_cell.angle_gamma   90.00
#
_symmetry.space_group_name_H-M   'P 1'
#
loop_
_entity.id
_entity.type
_entity.pdbx_description
1 polymer ?
#
loop_
_entity_poly.entity_id
_entity_poly.type
_entity_poly.pdbx_seq_one_letter_code
_entity_poly.pdbx_strand_id
1 'polypeptide(L)'
;MRKLIIASVAYLSCWAVILHLLNKFGISGDYVASGTTAVVGYLAYLVFELGQISQLRSAAKILVLDIRNAEDAHGAVRGGASFAAWSKVVIPENNWPKLKQNFVSVLNSDEFKIFDQFFHTWSELASAKKRWEEFQFSGIAAKAQYVQQKLIDLESLDSAELEKRRRSIIDRVNGEKFLFEPDLASHQLSHFLTTLTPLTGTTGFEKLRKVAGIR
;
A
#
# COMPACT_ATOMS: atom_id res chain seq x y z
N MET A 1 24.19 -9.21 0.80
CA MET A 1 24.72 -9.69 2.10
C MET A 1 25.96 -10.58 1.97
N ARG A 2 25.94 -11.72 1.25
CA ARG A 2 27.08 -12.66 1.19
C ARG A 2 28.42 -12.04 0.73
N LYS A 3 28.40 -11.16 -0.27
CA LYS A 3 29.61 -10.43 -0.74
C LYS A 3 30.16 -9.42 0.28
N LEU A 4 29.29 -8.85 1.12
CA LEU A 4 29.65 -7.90 2.17
C LEU A 4 30.33 -8.59 3.35
N ILE A 5 29.83 -9.77 3.74
CA ILE A 5 30.45 -10.61 4.77
C ILE A 5 31.85 -11.04 4.33
N ILE A 6 32.00 -11.45 3.07
CA ILE A 6 33.31 -11.85 2.53
C ILE A 6 34.28 -10.65 2.50
N ALA A 7 33.80 -9.47 2.09
CA ALA A 7 34.63 -8.25 2.09
C ALA A 7 35.01 -7.80 3.51
N SER A 8 34.09 -7.85 4.47
CA SER A 8 34.39 -7.50 5.87
C SER A 8 35.34 -8.50 6.53
N VAL A 9 35.21 -9.80 6.23
CA VAL A 9 36.10 -10.85 6.75
C VAL A 9 37.51 -10.69 6.16
N ALA A 10 37.62 -10.48 4.84
CA ALA A 10 38.90 -10.23 4.19
C ALA A 10 39.58 -8.94 4.69
N TYR A 11 38.79 -7.93 5.04
CA TYR A 11 39.30 -6.68 5.57
C TYR A 11 39.77 -6.82 7.02
N LEU A 12 39.00 -7.48 7.88
CA LEU A 12 39.39 -7.76 9.27
C LEU A 12 40.65 -8.63 9.35
N SER A 13 40.79 -9.62 8.47
CA SER A 13 42.00 -10.44 8.41
C SER A 13 43.21 -9.65 7.90
N CYS A 14 43.02 -8.78 6.91
CA CYS A 14 44.09 -7.89 6.44
C CYS A 14 44.52 -6.90 7.53
N TRP A 15 43.56 -6.34 8.27
CA TRP A 15 43.84 -5.42 9.37
C TRP A 15 44.54 -6.12 10.55
N ALA A 16 44.15 -7.36 10.87
CA ALA A 16 44.84 -8.17 11.88
C ALA A 16 46.31 -8.45 11.50
N VAL A 17 46.60 -8.69 10.21
CA VAL A 17 47.97 -8.86 9.72
C VAL A 17 48.77 -7.56 9.84
N ILE A 18 48.16 -6.42 9.50
CA ILE A 18 48.80 -5.10 9.63
C ILE A 18 49.10 -4.79 11.10
N LEU A 19 48.16 -5.05 12.02
CA LEU A 19 48.37 -4.89 13.47
C LEU A 19 49.51 -5.77 13.99
N HIS A 20 49.59 -7.02 13.51
CA HIS A 20 50.66 -7.93 13.90
C HIS A 20 52.04 -7.44 13.40
N LEU A 21 52.10 -6.90 12.19
CA LEU A 21 53.32 -6.29 11.65
C LEU A 21 53.71 -5.02 12.40
N LEU A 22 52.78 -4.10 12.67
CA LEU A 22 53.04 -2.86 13.40
C LEU A 22 53.57 -3.10 14.82
N ASN A 23 53.03 -4.13 15.50
CA ASN A 23 53.54 -4.57 16.81
C ASN A 23 54.97 -5.11 16.70
N LYS A 24 55.28 -5.87 15.64
CA LYS A 24 56.64 -6.40 15.40
C LYS A 24 57.68 -5.32 15.12
N PHE A 25 57.27 -4.17 14.59
CA PHE A 25 58.12 -3.01 14.31
C PHE A 25 58.24 -2.01 15.48
N GLY A 26 57.65 -2.30 16.65
CA GLY A 26 57.83 -1.48 17.86
C GLY A 26 57.16 -0.11 17.82
N ILE A 27 56.12 0.04 17.01
CA ILE A 27 55.37 1.30 16.87
C ILE A 27 54.51 1.51 18.13
N SER A 28 54.50 2.74 18.66
CA SER A 28 53.78 3.08 19.90
C SER A 28 52.28 2.75 19.79
N GLY A 29 51.72 2.15 20.85
CA GLY A 29 50.34 1.65 20.89
C GLY A 29 49.28 2.71 20.61
N ASP A 30 49.57 3.99 20.87
CA ASP A 30 48.64 5.10 20.64
C ASP A 30 48.36 5.35 19.14
N TYR A 31 49.37 5.15 18.27
CA TYR A 31 49.19 5.24 16.82
C TYR A 31 48.37 4.06 16.27
N VAL A 32 48.53 2.90 16.89
CA VAL A 32 47.76 1.70 16.56
C VAL A 32 46.29 1.86 16.97
N ALA A 33 46.03 2.42 18.15
CA ALA A 33 44.68 2.68 18.66
C ALA A 33 43.94 3.77 17.85
N SER A 34 44.62 4.85 17.48
CA SER A 34 44.04 5.90 16.62
C SER A 34 43.78 5.41 15.19
N GLY A 35 44.70 4.61 14.62
CA GLY A 35 44.50 4.01 13.30
C GLY A 35 43.34 3.01 13.26
N THR A 36 43.20 2.17 14.30
CA THR A 36 42.08 1.22 14.41
C THR A 36 40.73 1.92 14.57
N THR A 37 40.64 2.94 15.42
CA THR A 37 39.40 3.72 15.60
C THR A 37 38.99 4.46 14.32
N ALA A 38 39.94 5.04 13.57
CA ALA A 38 39.65 5.67 12.27
C ALA A 38 39.10 4.66 11.25
N VAL A 39 39.69 3.46 11.19
CA VAL A 39 39.25 2.39 10.30
C VAL A 39 37.86 1.87 10.67
N VAL A 40 37.60 1.64 11.96
CA VAL A 40 36.26 1.23 12.43
C VAL A 40 35.23 2.32 12.12
N GLY A 41 35.56 3.59 12.30
CA GLY A 41 34.71 4.72 11.92
C GLY A 41 34.38 4.74 10.42
N TYR A 42 35.38 4.53 9.56
CA TYR A 42 35.19 4.45 8.11
C TYR A 42 34.30 3.25 7.70
N LEU A 43 34.48 2.09 8.32
CA LEU A 43 33.61 0.93 8.08
C LEU A 43 32.18 1.19 8.52
N ALA A 44 31.99 1.82 9.69
CA ALA A 44 30.66 2.19 10.17
C ALA A 44 29.95 3.13 9.17
N TYR A 45 30.68 4.11 8.62
CA TYR A 45 30.19 4.98 7.56
C TYR A 45 29.78 4.21 6.30
N LEU A 46 30.62 3.29 5.81
CA LEU A 46 30.29 2.47 4.64
C LEU A 46 29.06 1.58 4.85
N VAL A 47 28.92 0.97 6.05
CA VAL A 47 27.76 0.16 6.39
C VAL A 47 26.50 1.02 6.42
N PHE A 48 26.58 2.24 6.94
CA PHE A 48 25.49 3.20 6.96
C PHE A 48 25.02 3.58 5.55
N GLU A 49 25.96 3.97 4.67
CA GLU A 49 25.69 4.28 3.26
C GLU A 49 25.03 3.12 2.51
N LEU A 50 25.58 1.90 2.66
CA LEU A 50 25.01 0.70 2.05
C LEU A 50 23.62 0.38 2.63
N GLY A 51 23.43 0.64 3.92
CA GLY A 51 22.14 0.57 4.60
C GLY A 51 21.11 1.48 3.93
N GLN A 52 21.45 2.75 3.72
CA GLN A 52 20.56 3.71 3.05
C GLN A 52 20.22 3.29 1.63
N ILE A 53 21.19 2.84 0.83
CA ILE A 53 20.94 2.35 -0.54
C ILE A 53 19.97 1.16 -0.52
N SER A 54 20.15 0.24 0.44
CA SER A 54 19.26 -0.91 0.58
C SER A 54 17.83 -0.51 0.98
N GLN A 55 17.69 0.48 1.86
CA GLN A 55 16.40 1.03 2.27
C GLN A 55 15.70 1.74 1.11
N LEU A 56 16.42 2.59 0.37
CA LEU A 56 15.93 3.26 -0.83
C LEU A 56 15.41 2.25 -1.86
N ARG A 57 16.18 1.18 -2.12
CA ARG A 57 15.79 0.12 -3.05
C ARG A 57 14.56 -0.65 -2.58
N SER A 58 14.49 -0.97 -1.29
CA SER A 58 13.33 -1.64 -0.68
C SER A 58 12.07 -0.77 -0.81
N ALA A 59 12.19 0.51 -0.44
CA ALA A 59 11.12 1.48 -0.58
C ALA A 59 10.65 1.62 -2.04
N ALA A 60 11.59 1.65 -2.98
CA ALA A 60 11.26 1.78 -4.41
C ALA A 60 10.49 0.55 -4.89
N LYS A 61 10.88 -0.64 -4.44
CA LYS A 61 10.18 -1.88 -4.76
C LYS A 61 8.76 -1.89 -4.21
N ILE A 62 8.56 -1.44 -2.98
CA ILE A 62 7.23 -1.32 -2.37
C ILE A 62 6.36 -0.37 -3.21
N LEU A 63 6.86 0.84 -3.51
CA LEU A 63 6.10 1.80 -4.32
C LEU A 63 5.78 1.28 -5.73
N VAL A 64 6.72 0.61 -6.39
CA VAL A 64 6.47 0.04 -7.72
C VAL A 64 5.38 -1.04 -7.67
N LEU A 65 5.36 -1.86 -6.62
CA LEU A 65 4.31 -2.86 -6.42
C LEU A 65 2.97 -2.18 -6.10
N ASP A 66 2.96 -1.17 -5.25
CA ASP A 66 1.74 -0.43 -4.90
C ASP A 66 1.11 0.23 -6.14
N ILE A 67 1.94 0.84 -7.00
CA ILE A 67 1.48 1.45 -8.26
C ILE A 67 0.90 0.40 -9.20
N ARG A 68 1.61 -0.72 -9.40
CA ARG A 68 1.11 -1.79 -10.26
C ARG A 68 -0.18 -2.39 -9.73
N ASN A 69 -0.26 -2.66 -8.43
CA ASN A 69 -1.47 -3.18 -7.80
C ASN A 69 -2.64 -2.20 -7.96
N ALA A 70 -2.38 -0.89 -7.81
CA ALA A 70 -3.40 0.14 -8.01
C ALA A 70 -3.88 0.23 -9.46
N GLU A 71 -2.97 0.14 -10.43
CA GLU A 71 -3.29 0.13 -11.85
C GLU A 71 -3.98 -1.16 -12.31
N ASP A 72 -3.57 -2.33 -11.79
CA ASP A 72 -4.23 -3.61 -12.06
C ASP A 72 -5.65 -3.62 -11.48
N ALA A 73 -5.82 -3.09 -10.26
CA ALA A 73 -7.12 -2.89 -9.64
C ALA A 73 -8.00 -1.94 -10.47
N HIS A 74 -7.44 -0.84 -10.96
CA HIS A 74 -8.11 0.10 -11.85
C HIS A 74 -8.51 -0.56 -13.19
N GLY A 75 -7.61 -1.34 -13.79
CA GLY A 75 -7.83 -2.07 -15.03
C GLY A 75 -8.94 -3.12 -14.90
N ALA A 76 -8.95 -3.88 -13.80
CA ALA A 76 -9.97 -4.88 -13.50
C ALA A 76 -11.37 -4.26 -13.42
N VAL A 77 -11.45 -3.05 -12.88
CA VAL A 77 -12.70 -2.30 -12.78
C VAL A 77 -13.15 -1.75 -14.14
N ARG A 78 -12.22 -1.17 -14.90
CA ARG A 78 -12.54 -0.55 -16.19
C ARG A 78 -13.02 -1.58 -17.22
N GLY A 79 -12.51 -2.80 -17.16
CA GLY A 79 -12.89 -3.92 -18.04
C GLY A 79 -14.18 -4.64 -17.66
N GLY A 80 -14.74 -4.38 -16.47
CA GLY A 80 -15.94 -5.03 -15.97
C GLY A 80 -16.73 -4.09 -15.08
N ALA A 81 -17.57 -3.26 -15.68
CA ALA A 81 -18.41 -2.26 -15.02
C ALA A 81 -19.54 -2.87 -14.14
N SER A 82 -19.31 -4.03 -13.51
CA SER A 82 -20.20 -4.58 -12.51
C SER A 82 -19.65 -4.28 -11.12
N PHE A 83 -20.52 -3.74 -10.26
CA PHE A 83 -20.24 -3.46 -8.86
C PHE A 83 -19.65 -4.68 -8.10
N ALA A 84 -20.01 -5.90 -8.50
CA ALA A 84 -19.46 -7.15 -7.94
C ALA A 84 -17.96 -7.37 -8.22
N ALA A 85 -17.39 -6.73 -9.24
CA ALA A 85 -15.95 -6.75 -9.48
C ALA A 85 -15.22 -5.88 -8.45
N TRP A 86 -15.82 -4.76 -8.06
CA TRP A 86 -15.25 -3.80 -7.11
C TRP A 86 -15.14 -4.30 -5.68
N SER A 87 -16.18 -4.99 -5.19
CA SER A 87 -16.16 -5.54 -3.83
C SER A 87 -15.01 -6.53 -3.62
N LYS A 88 -14.51 -7.15 -4.70
CA LYS A 88 -13.39 -8.09 -4.68
C LYS A 88 -12.01 -7.42 -4.74
N VAL A 89 -11.93 -6.15 -5.14
CA VAL A 89 -10.66 -5.42 -5.23
C VAL A 89 -10.23 -4.98 -3.83
N VAL A 90 -9.11 -5.53 -3.36
CA VAL A 90 -8.46 -5.10 -2.12
C VAL A 90 -7.58 -3.90 -2.44
N ILE A 91 -7.90 -2.75 -1.86
CA ILE A 91 -7.07 -1.54 -1.98
C ILE A 91 -6.08 -1.55 -0.82
N PRO A 92 -4.77 -1.79 -1.06
CA PRO A 92 -3.77 -1.76 -0.01
C PRO A 92 -3.61 -0.36 0.59
N GLU A 93 -3.10 -0.30 1.82
CA GLU A 93 -2.79 0.96 2.48
C GLU A 93 -1.79 1.79 1.68
N ASN A 94 -2.00 3.12 1.68
CA ASN A 94 -1.12 4.04 1.00
C ASN A 94 0.21 4.21 1.75
N ASN A 95 1.29 3.63 1.23
CA ASN A 95 2.63 3.75 1.79
C ASN A 95 3.37 5.04 1.38
N TRP A 96 2.85 5.81 0.41
CA TRP A 96 3.52 7.00 -0.12
C TRP A 96 3.89 8.04 0.94
N PRO A 97 3.01 8.43 1.89
CA PRO A 97 3.36 9.44 2.89
C PRO A 97 4.55 9.05 3.77
N LYS A 98 4.74 7.74 4.02
CA LYS A 98 5.86 7.20 4.82
C LYS A 98 7.15 7.14 4.01
N LEU A 99 7.06 6.88 2.71
CA LEU A 99 8.22 6.61 1.86
C LEU A 99 8.69 7.82 1.04
N LYS A 100 7.86 8.88 0.90
CA LYS A 100 8.14 10.02 0.02
C LYS A 100 9.47 10.74 0.28
N GLN A 101 9.92 10.80 1.54
CA GLN A 101 11.17 11.46 1.93
C GLN A 101 12.39 10.80 1.27
N ASN A 102 12.35 9.48 1.06
CA ASN A 102 13.45 8.73 0.46
C ASN A 102 13.62 9.06 -1.03
N PHE A 103 12.61 9.65 -1.68
CA PHE A 103 12.61 9.89 -3.13
C PHE A 103 12.82 11.35 -3.52
N VAL A 104 13.00 12.25 -2.54
CA VAL A 104 13.22 13.69 -2.79
C VAL A 104 14.47 13.93 -3.64
N SER A 105 15.51 13.09 -3.50
CA SER A 105 16.75 13.17 -4.30
C SER A 105 16.66 12.48 -5.67
N VAL A 106 15.63 11.65 -5.89
CA VAL A 106 15.51 10.81 -7.10
C VAL A 106 14.52 11.40 -8.09
N LEU A 107 13.41 11.96 -7.59
CA LEU A 107 12.32 12.49 -8.39
C LEU A 107 12.45 14.01 -8.56
N ASN A 108 12.13 14.50 -9.74
CA ASN A 108 12.02 15.93 -9.99
C ASN A 108 10.75 16.48 -9.32
N SER A 109 10.66 17.81 -9.11
CA SER A 109 9.50 18.43 -8.47
C SER A 109 8.18 18.11 -9.18
N ASP A 110 8.17 18.10 -10.53
CA ASP A 110 6.96 17.79 -11.31
C ASP A 110 6.58 16.31 -11.21
N GLU A 111 7.57 15.40 -11.25
CA GLU A 111 7.33 13.97 -11.03
C GLU A 111 6.78 13.74 -9.63
N PHE A 112 7.30 14.43 -8.62
CA PHE A 112 6.82 14.32 -7.25
C PHE A 112 5.35 14.75 -7.12
N LYS A 113 4.94 15.84 -7.78
CA LYS A 113 3.53 16.29 -7.80
C LYS A 113 2.61 15.24 -8.42
N ILE A 114 3.02 14.64 -9.54
CA ILE A 114 2.24 13.60 -10.23
C ILE A 114 2.05 12.38 -9.31
N PHE A 115 3.11 11.96 -8.61
CA PHE A 115 3.03 10.86 -7.64
C PHE A 115 2.13 11.21 -6.46
N ASP A 116 2.26 12.41 -5.91
CA ASP A 116 1.44 12.86 -4.80
C ASP A 116 -0.05 12.89 -5.18
N GLN A 117 -0.37 13.42 -6.36
CA GLN A 117 -1.73 13.43 -6.88
C GLN A 117 -2.27 12.01 -7.10
N PHE A 118 -1.48 11.10 -7.69
CA PHE A 118 -1.88 9.71 -7.88
C PHE A 118 -2.22 9.03 -6.55
N PHE A 119 -1.32 9.10 -5.57
CA PHE A 119 -1.53 8.46 -4.27
C PHE A 119 -2.62 9.13 -3.44
N HIS A 120 -2.85 10.44 -3.63
CA HIS A 120 -3.97 11.15 -3.05
C HIS A 120 -5.30 10.63 -3.61
N THR A 121 -5.45 10.61 -4.94
CA THR A 121 -6.64 10.07 -5.62
C THR A 121 -6.87 8.60 -5.27
N TRP A 122 -5.81 7.79 -5.18
CA TRP A 122 -5.90 6.40 -4.75
C TRP A 122 -6.42 6.25 -3.31
N SER A 123 -5.95 7.10 -2.40
CA SER A 123 -6.40 7.12 -1.01
C SER A 123 -7.85 7.60 -0.87
N GLU A 124 -8.26 8.58 -1.67
CA GLU A 124 -9.64 9.07 -1.71
C GLU A 124 -10.59 8.00 -2.26
N LEU A 125 -10.18 7.30 -3.31
CA LEU A 125 -10.89 6.15 -3.86
C LEU A 125 -11.08 5.03 -2.83
N ALA A 126 -10.02 4.68 -2.08
CA ALA A 126 -10.10 3.72 -0.99
C ALA A 126 -11.11 4.13 0.08
N SER A 127 -11.09 5.42 0.45
CA SER A 127 -12.00 5.98 1.43
C SER A 127 -13.45 6.04 0.93
N ALA A 128 -13.66 6.32 -0.35
CA ALA A 128 -14.97 6.29 -0.99
C ALA A 128 -15.53 4.86 -1.03
N LYS A 129 -14.69 3.88 -1.38
CA LYS A 129 -15.04 2.45 -1.35
C LYS A 129 -15.50 2.02 0.04
N LYS A 130 -14.72 2.34 1.08
CA LYS A 130 -15.05 1.99 2.47
C LYS A 130 -16.38 2.60 2.90
N ARG A 131 -16.61 3.90 2.63
CA ARG A 131 -17.88 4.58 2.94
C ARG A 131 -19.06 3.93 2.22
N TRP A 132 -18.85 3.51 0.98
CA TRP A 132 -19.87 2.81 0.20
C TRP A 132 -20.18 1.43 0.79
N GLU A 133 -19.17 0.66 1.19
CA GLU A 133 -19.33 -0.65 1.84
C GLU A 133 -20.06 -0.53 3.19
N GLU A 134 -19.69 0.46 4.01
CA GLU A 134 -20.35 0.78 5.28
C GLU A 134 -21.83 1.15 5.06
N PHE A 135 -22.11 1.97 4.05
CA PHE A 135 -23.47 2.34 3.69
C PHE A 135 -24.31 1.14 3.27
N GLN A 136 -23.77 0.26 2.41
CA GLN A 136 -24.47 -0.96 2.02
C GLN A 136 -24.77 -1.86 3.21
N PHE A 137 -23.78 -2.07 4.07
CA PHE A 137 -23.95 -2.91 5.25
C PHE A 137 -25.03 -2.34 6.18
N SER A 138 -25.00 -1.02 6.39
CA SER A 138 -26.03 -0.31 7.16
C SER A 138 -27.41 -0.42 6.53
N GLY A 139 -27.51 -0.27 5.20
CA GLY A 139 -28.77 -0.43 4.46
C GLY A 139 -29.34 -1.84 4.55
N ILE A 140 -28.50 -2.86 4.40
CA ILE A 140 -28.89 -4.28 4.57
C ILE A 140 -29.34 -4.55 6.01
N ALA A 141 -28.60 -4.04 7.00
CA ALA A 141 -28.95 -4.19 8.41
C ALA A 141 -30.28 -3.52 8.76
N ALA A 142 -30.51 -2.28 8.31
CA ALA A 142 -31.75 -1.56 8.52
C ALA A 142 -32.94 -2.26 7.84
N LYS A 143 -32.74 -2.80 6.63
CA LYS A 143 -33.74 -3.60 5.92
C LYS A 143 -34.07 -4.89 6.69
N ALA A 144 -33.05 -5.61 7.16
CA ALA A 144 -33.25 -6.81 7.97
C ALA A 144 -34.01 -6.50 9.27
N GLN A 145 -33.67 -5.42 9.96
CA GLN A 145 -34.35 -4.97 11.18
C GLN A 145 -35.81 -4.59 10.91
N TYR A 146 -36.08 -3.84 9.83
CA TYR A 146 -37.44 -3.49 9.44
C TYR A 146 -38.29 -4.72 9.10
N VAL A 147 -37.72 -5.67 8.36
CA VAL A 147 -38.38 -6.95 8.04
C VAL A 147 -38.69 -7.71 9.31
N GLN A 148 -37.72 -7.86 10.22
CA GLN A 148 -37.91 -8.57 11.49
C GLN A 148 -39.00 -7.91 12.33
N GLN A 149 -38.99 -6.58 12.47
CA GLN A 149 -40.04 -5.86 13.18
C GLN A 149 -41.41 -6.14 12.58
N LYS A 150 -41.54 -6.06 11.24
CA LYS A 150 -42.81 -6.33 10.56
C LYS A 150 -43.27 -7.78 10.67
N LEU A 151 -42.34 -8.73 10.83
CA LEU A 151 -42.69 -10.13 11.07
C LEU A 151 -43.14 -10.36 12.51
N ILE A 152 -42.53 -9.69 13.50
CA ILE A 152 -42.95 -9.75 14.91
C ILE A 152 -44.35 -9.15 15.08
N ASP A 153 -44.63 -8.05 14.38
CA ASP A 153 -45.96 -7.40 14.39
C ASP A 153 -47.11 -8.32 13.89
N LEU A 154 -46.79 -9.48 13.28
CA LEU A 154 -47.76 -10.47 12.78
C LEU A 154 -48.11 -11.60 13.76
N GLU A 155 -47.48 -11.67 14.95
CA GLU A 155 -47.62 -12.79 15.90
C GLU A 155 -49.05 -13.04 16.43
N SER A 156 -49.98 -12.11 16.23
CA SER A 156 -51.38 -12.20 16.70
C SER A 156 -52.38 -12.80 15.70
N LEU A 157 -51.92 -13.24 14.52
CA LEU A 157 -52.78 -13.69 13.41
C LEU A 157 -52.90 -15.22 13.30
N ASP A 158 -54.02 -15.68 12.74
CA ASP A 158 -54.29 -17.11 12.49
C ASP A 158 -53.30 -17.72 11.46
N SER A 159 -53.02 -19.02 11.58
CA SER A 159 -51.88 -19.70 10.96
C SER A 159 -51.81 -19.61 9.42
N ALA A 160 -52.96 -19.65 8.75
CA ALA A 160 -53.04 -19.58 7.29
C ALA A 160 -52.85 -18.15 6.75
N GLU A 161 -53.32 -17.12 7.48
CA GLU A 161 -53.19 -15.72 7.08
C GLU A 161 -51.79 -15.16 7.39
N LEU A 162 -51.17 -15.66 8.46
CA LEU A 162 -49.79 -15.33 8.84
C LEU A 162 -48.79 -15.68 7.73
N GLU A 163 -48.85 -16.88 7.18
CA GLU A 163 -47.96 -17.32 6.10
C GLU A 163 -48.12 -16.50 4.82
N LYS A 164 -49.35 -16.11 4.49
CA LYS A 164 -49.63 -15.26 3.32
C LYS A 164 -49.05 -13.85 3.50
N ARG A 165 -49.20 -13.24 4.69
CA ARG A 165 -48.64 -11.91 4.98
C ARG A 165 -47.12 -11.94 5.09
N ARG A 166 -46.54 -12.99 5.68
CA ARG A 166 -45.09 -13.22 5.74
C ARG A 166 -44.47 -13.24 4.33
N ARG A 167 -45.03 -14.04 3.42
CA ARG A 167 -44.55 -14.07 2.01
C ARG A 167 -44.72 -12.72 1.33
N SER A 168 -45.85 -12.05 1.51
CA SER A 168 -46.05 -10.72 0.92
C SER A 168 -45.03 -9.67 1.41
N ILE A 169 -44.58 -9.74 2.67
CA ILE A 169 -43.55 -8.84 3.18
C ILE A 169 -42.21 -9.18 2.53
N ILE A 170 -41.83 -10.45 2.50
CA ILE A 170 -40.58 -10.92 1.90
C ILE A 170 -40.53 -10.58 0.40
N ASP A 171 -41.61 -10.83 -0.33
CA ASP A 171 -41.69 -10.56 -1.77
C ASP A 171 -41.63 -9.07 -2.09
N ARG A 172 -42.30 -8.22 -1.29
CA ARG A 172 -42.19 -6.75 -1.44
C ARG A 172 -40.77 -6.27 -1.18
N VAL A 173 -40.16 -6.75 -0.10
CA VAL A 173 -38.81 -6.39 0.32
C VAL A 173 -37.77 -6.86 -0.71
N ASN A 174 -37.95 -8.05 -1.30
CA ASN A 174 -37.05 -8.57 -2.33
C ASN A 174 -37.31 -7.97 -3.72
N GLY A 175 -38.55 -7.60 -4.02
CA GLY A 175 -38.96 -6.97 -5.28
C GLY A 175 -38.71 -5.46 -5.34
N GLU A 176 -38.51 -4.81 -4.19
CA GLU A 176 -38.12 -3.41 -4.13
C GLU A 176 -36.70 -3.24 -4.70
N LYS A 177 -36.61 -2.68 -5.91
CA LYS A 177 -35.36 -2.11 -6.42
C LYS A 177 -34.88 -1.10 -5.39
N PHE A 178 -33.69 -1.32 -4.85
CA PHE A 178 -33.04 -0.52 -3.81
C PHE A 178 -33.50 0.95 -3.84
N LEU A 179 -34.36 1.35 -2.90
CA LEU A 179 -34.90 2.70 -2.81
C LEU A 179 -33.82 3.75 -2.48
N PHE A 180 -32.63 3.26 -2.10
CA PHE A 180 -31.41 4.03 -1.90
C PHE A 180 -30.29 3.39 -2.72
N GLU A 181 -30.21 3.74 -4.00
CA GLU A 181 -28.95 3.69 -4.73
C GLU A 181 -28.17 4.96 -4.32
N PRO A 182 -27.03 4.84 -3.62
CA PRO A 182 -26.25 6.02 -3.24
C PRO A 182 -25.54 6.54 -4.50
N ASP A 183 -26.27 7.24 -5.34
CA ASP A 183 -25.78 7.88 -6.56
C ASP A 183 -24.53 8.71 -6.26
N LEU A 184 -24.51 9.42 -5.12
CA LEU A 184 -23.35 10.22 -4.74
C LEU A 184 -22.07 9.39 -4.59
N ALA A 185 -22.14 8.22 -3.96
CA ALA A 185 -20.97 7.39 -3.71
C ALA A 185 -20.55 6.64 -4.99
N SER A 186 -21.50 6.20 -5.82
CA SER A 186 -21.19 5.61 -7.13
C SER A 186 -20.61 6.65 -8.10
N HIS A 187 -21.13 7.88 -8.10
CA HIS A 187 -20.61 9.02 -8.85
C HIS A 187 -19.22 9.45 -8.37
N GLN A 188 -18.98 9.50 -7.06
CA GLN A 188 -17.64 9.76 -6.53
C GLN A 188 -16.66 8.68 -6.97
N LEU A 189 -17.05 7.42 -6.88
CA LEU A 189 -16.17 6.30 -7.26
C LEU A 189 -15.85 6.32 -8.76
N SER A 190 -16.86 6.58 -9.61
CA SER A 190 -16.65 6.74 -11.06
C SER A 190 -15.83 7.99 -11.43
N HIS A 191 -15.99 9.09 -10.70
CA HIS A 191 -15.16 10.28 -10.86
C HIS A 191 -13.68 9.97 -10.54
N PHE A 192 -13.40 9.32 -9.41
CA PHE A 192 -12.02 8.97 -9.06
C PHE A 192 -11.40 7.97 -10.04
N LEU A 193 -12.20 7.06 -10.61
CA LEU A 193 -11.75 6.15 -11.66
C LEU A 193 -11.33 6.87 -12.94
N THR A 194 -12.09 7.87 -13.36
CA THR A 194 -11.76 8.63 -14.57
C THR A 194 -10.59 9.58 -14.35
N THR A 195 -10.38 10.02 -13.11
CA THR A 195 -9.31 10.94 -12.72
C THR A 195 -7.96 10.24 -12.51
N LEU A 196 -7.96 8.96 -12.12
CA LEU A 196 -6.74 8.20 -11.86
C LEU A 196 -5.93 8.04 -13.16
N THR A 197 -4.83 8.78 -13.26
CA THR A 197 -3.91 8.72 -14.40
C THR A 197 -2.86 7.65 -14.14
N PRO A 198 -2.61 6.71 -15.07
CA PRO A 198 -1.57 5.70 -14.90
C PRO A 198 -0.20 6.35 -14.79
N LEU A 199 0.61 5.87 -13.85
CA LEU A 199 2.01 6.26 -13.68
C LEU A 199 2.94 5.38 -14.51
N THR A 200 2.52 4.16 -14.86
CA THR A 200 3.28 3.29 -15.76
C THR A 200 3.50 3.97 -17.10
N GLY A 201 4.77 4.05 -17.51
CA GLY A 201 5.20 4.75 -18.73
C GLY A 201 5.68 6.18 -18.52
N THR A 202 5.52 6.75 -17.32
CA THR A 202 6.13 8.05 -16.97
C THR A 202 7.64 7.92 -16.72
N THR A 203 8.39 9.00 -16.90
CA THR A 203 9.83 9.05 -16.59
C THR A 203 10.10 8.80 -15.11
N GLY A 204 9.23 9.29 -14.23
CA GLY A 204 9.31 9.07 -12.77
C GLY A 204 9.16 7.60 -12.39
N PHE A 205 8.23 6.89 -13.02
CA PHE A 205 8.08 5.45 -12.79
C PHE A 205 9.29 4.66 -13.26
N GLU A 206 9.87 5.01 -14.42
CA GLU A 206 11.10 4.36 -14.91
C GLU A 206 12.31 4.62 -13.99
N LYS A 207 12.41 5.82 -13.39
CA LYS A 207 13.44 6.10 -12.35
C LYS A 207 13.25 5.20 -11.13
N LEU A 208 12.04 5.09 -10.60
CA LEU A 208 11.75 4.21 -9.45
C LEU A 208 12.01 2.74 -9.77
N ARG A 209 11.60 2.28 -10.95
CA ARG A 209 11.85 0.92 -11.43
C ARG A 209 13.34 0.60 -11.50
N LYS A 210 14.15 1.55 -11.99
CA LYS A 210 15.63 1.46 -11.99
C LYS A 210 16.19 1.37 -10.57
N VAL A 211 15.73 2.22 -9.64
CA VAL A 211 16.17 2.20 -8.23
C VAL A 211 15.77 0.89 -7.54
N ALA A 212 14.58 0.37 -7.80
CA ALA A 212 14.12 -0.93 -7.31
C ALA A 212 14.96 -2.10 -7.88
N GLY A 213 15.59 -1.89 -9.04
CA GLY A 213 16.33 -2.91 -9.78
C GLY A 213 15.40 -3.98 -10.37
N ILE A 214 14.20 -3.58 -10.78
CA ILE A 214 13.23 -4.41 -11.47
C ILE A 214 13.39 -4.13 -12.97
N ARG A 215 13.89 -5.11 -13.74
CA ARG A 215 13.96 -4.98 -15.19
C ARG A 215 12.62 -5.20 -15.86
#